data_AF-A0A916TSA0-F1
#
_entry.id   AF-A0A916TSA0-F1
#
_cell.length_a   1.000
_cell.length_b   1.000
_cell.length_c   1.000
_cell.angle_alpha   90.00
_cell.angle_beta   90.00
_cell.angle_gamma   90.00
#
_symmetry.space_group_name_H-M   'P 1'
#
loop_
_entity.id
_entity.type
_entity.pdbx_description
1 polymer ?
#
loop_
_entity_poly.entity_id
_entity_poly.type
_entity_poly.pdbx_seq_one_letter_code
_entity_poly.pdbx_strand_id
1 'polypeptide(L)'
;MGLTEVAIEEVDLVVVGSGAGGLVAALRAHADGLRVVVLEKQSQVGGSTAMSGGQIWAPANPVQQAAGVSDSPEEALQYLRALEDGNGGAGATQERQRAYVNSVSEVVTFLQDAGVRWRHCDNRSDYYDELPGGKAGGRSLEVDLFDGGRLGTWLPRLQGSGYRYPMRGTELRHILLAQAALSGKVALVRLAFRMALQRVLGKTWLGAGAGMQSYILLACLHRKIPILPDTEVTDLIMEDGRVAGVRARRVGRTTRISAKRGVLLCAGGFSRNNAMRKRHQPDGGSADFTIANPGDTGEVIEQAVALGAAVDVMDEAWWVPMSKDPSGKPLIHVADLAKPGVILVDQEGHRFVNESGSYMEIGRRMVERNKSVAAIPSWAILDHRARAHYAWGGLLSFQTPKSWKQGGYFKTAKTIEALAAQCKVPAATLRQTVDRFNGFAATGSDADFRRGDRHYDRYYADSTHSPNPCLAPIDKAPFYATPIQLGDVGTAGGLVADELGRVKRADGSIIPGLFAAGNCTAPVFGRHYPGAGASIGASAVFGYIVARHLSGANAPIGERFEPIAVNDAS
;
A
#
# COMPACT_ATOMS: atom_id res chain seq x y z
N MET A 1 8.95 -28.53 -18.26
CA MET A 1 10.11 -29.06 -17.53
C MET A 1 9.74 -29.15 -16.07
N GLY A 2 9.72 -30.37 -15.51
CA GLY A 2 9.44 -30.58 -14.09
C GLY A 2 10.47 -29.84 -13.23
N LEU A 3 9.99 -29.17 -12.18
CA LEU A 3 10.86 -28.56 -11.18
C LEU A 3 11.59 -29.71 -10.47
N THR A 4 12.81 -30.00 -10.89
CA THR A 4 13.74 -30.82 -10.12
C THR A 4 13.84 -30.23 -8.71
N GLU A 5 13.65 -31.08 -7.70
CA GLU A 5 13.67 -30.72 -6.29
C GLU A 5 15.11 -30.31 -5.92
N VAL A 6 15.44 -29.02 -6.09
CA VAL A 6 16.76 -28.52 -5.65
C VAL A 6 16.74 -28.48 -4.12
N ALA A 7 17.48 -29.38 -3.49
CA ALA A 7 17.79 -29.32 -2.07
C ALA A 7 18.77 -28.15 -1.85
N ILE A 8 18.23 -27.01 -1.41
CA ILE A 8 19.05 -25.84 -1.02
C ILE A 8 19.32 -25.97 0.47
N GLU A 9 20.54 -26.37 0.81
CA GLU A 9 20.94 -26.57 2.21
C GLU A 9 21.75 -25.39 2.75
N GLU A 10 22.47 -24.66 1.89
CA GLU A 10 23.35 -23.57 2.29
C GLU A 10 23.44 -22.46 1.24
N VAL A 11 23.26 -21.22 1.68
CA VAL A 11 23.36 -19.99 0.88
C VAL A 11 24.07 -18.88 1.67
N ASP A 12 24.36 -17.75 1.04
CA ASP A 12 24.87 -16.57 1.74
C ASP A 12 23.74 -15.80 2.42
N LEU A 13 22.61 -15.64 1.71
CA LEU A 13 21.43 -14.91 2.20
C LEU A 13 20.15 -15.75 2.03
N VAL A 14 19.39 -15.90 3.11
CA VAL A 14 18.00 -16.37 3.04
C VAL A 14 17.08 -15.16 3.11
N VAL A 15 16.20 -15.01 2.12
CA VAL A 15 15.15 -13.98 2.10
C VAL A 15 13.80 -14.63 2.38
N VAL A 16 13.09 -14.13 3.39
CA VAL A 16 11.76 -14.64 3.76
C VAL A 16 10.69 -13.64 3.29
N GLY A 17 9.87 -14.05 2.33
CA GLY A 17 8.84 -13.24 1.67
C GLY A 17 9.24 -12.78 0.27
N SER A 18 8.29 -12.83 -0.67
CA SER A 18 8.53 -12.52 -2.09
C SER A 18 7.92 -11.19 -2.57
N GLY A 19 7.64 -10.25 -1.65
CA GLY A 19 7.25 -8.88 -2.00
C GLY A 19 8.38 -8.06 -2.64
N ALA A 20 8.17 -6.76 -2.86
CA ALA A 20 9.17 -5.88 -3.45
C ALA A 20 10.53 -5.97 -2.72
N GLY A 21 10.56 -5.81 -1.39
CA GLY A 21 11.80 -5.86 -0.63
C GLY A 21 12.54 -7.18 -0.75
N GLY A 22 11.81 -8.31 -0.75
CA GLY A 22 12.42 -9.64 -0.86
C GLY A 22 13.05 -9.88 -2.24
N LEU A 23 12.32 -9.59 -3.32
CA LEU A 23 12.86 -9.81 -4.66
C LEU A 23 13.93 -8.78 -5.04
N VAL A 24 13.83 -7.53 -4.58
CA VAL A 24 14.87 -6.51 -4.79
C VAL A 24 16.15 -6.89 -4.02
N ALA A 25 16.03 -7.36 -2.78
CA ALA A 25 17.17 -7.86 -2.01
C ALA A 25 17.84 -9.04 -2.71
N ALA A 26 17.06 -10.02 -3.17
CA ALA A 26 17.60 -11.18 -3.86
C ALA A 26 18.29 -10.79 -5.18
N LEU A 27 17.67 -9.91 -5.96
CA LEU A 27 18.24 -9.40 -7.20
C LEU A 27 19.56 -8.66 -6.95
N ARG A 28 19.64 -7.82 -5.92
CA ARG A 28 20.87 -7.10 -5.57
C ARG A 28 21.95 -8.03 -5.02
N ALA A 29 21.59 -8.93 -4.11
CA ALA A 29 22.53 -9.90 -3.55
C ALA A 29 23.14 -10.78 -4.66
N HIS A 30 22.33 -11.25 -5.59
CA HIS A 30 22.80 -12.00 -6.75
C HIS A 30 23.71 -11.15 -7.66
N ALA A 31 23.37 -9.87 -7.90
CA ALA A 31 24.23 -8.95 -8.65
C ALA A 31 25.61 -8.78 -8.01
N ASP A 32 25.69 -8.88 -6.68
CA ASP A 32 26.93 -8.83 -5.91
C ASP A 32 27.62 -10.20 -5.75
N GLY A 33 27.17 -11.22 -6.48
CA GLY A 33 27.77 -12.56 -6.45
C GLY A 33 27.42 -13.40 -5.22
N LEU A 34 26.45 -12.98 -4.40
CA LEU A 34 25.98 -13.78 -3.27
C LEU A 34 25.01 -14.87 -3.73
N ARG A 35 25.14 -16.07 -3.14
CA ARG A 35 24.11 -17.12 -3.27
C ARG A 35 22.92 -16.75 -2.40
N VAL A 36 21.74 -16.64 -3.00
CA VAL A 36 20.52 -16.22 -2.31
C VAL A 36 19.36 -17.16 -2.65
N VAL A 37 18.46 -17.36 -1.69
CA VAL A 37 17.17 -18.04 -1.89
C VAL A 37 16.05 -17.20 -1.32
N VAL A 38 14.94 -17.10 -2.05
CA VAL A 38 13.70 -16.48 -1.59
C VAL A 38 12.70 -17.57 -1.19
N LEU A 39 12.18 -17.49 0.02
CA LEU A 39 11.16 -18.39 0.56
C LEU A 39 9.81 -17.66 0.60
N GLU A 40 8.80 -18.21 -0.05
CA GLU A 40 7.43 -17.69 -0.05
C GLU A 40 6.50 -18.75 0.50
N LYS A 41 5.74 -18.42 1.55
CA LYS A 41 4.88 -19.40 2.21
C LYS A 41 3.63 -19.71 1.38
N GLN A 42 3.15 -18.76 0.60
CA GLN A 42 2.00 -18.95 -0.27
C GLN A 42 2.41 -19.69 -1.56
N SER A 43 1.40 -20.21 -2.27
CA SER A 43 1.59 -20.75 -3.62
C SER A 43 1.83 -19.66 -4.67
N GLN A 44 1.49 -18.42 -4.32
CA GLN A 44 1.64 -17.23 -5.15
C GLN A 44 2.72 -16.29 -4.59
N VAL A 45 3.54 -15.73 -5.48
CA VAL A 45 4.61 -14.78 -5.18
C VAL A 45 4.18 -13.35 -5.40
N GLY A 46 4.83 -12.42 -4.72
CA GLY A 46 4.64 -10.98 -4.93
C GLY A 46 4.04 -10.23 -3.74
N GLY A 47 3.51 -10.95 -2.76
CA GLY A 47 2.99 -10.36 -1.53
C GLY A 47 1.95 -9.26 -1.75
N SER A 48 1.90 -8.30 -0.82
CA SER A 48 1.04 -7.11 -0.93
C SER A 48 1.46 -6.19 -2.09
N THR A 49 2.72 -6.23 -2.55
CA THR A 49 3.18 -5.43 -3.70
C THR A 49 2.38 -5.74 -4.95
N ALA A 50 2.20 -7.02 -5.29
CA ALA A 50 1.46 -7.42 -6.50
C ALA A 50 -0.04 -7.07 -6.45
N MET A 51 -0.62 -6.95 -5.25
CA MET A 51 -2.03 -6.59 -5.03
C MET A 51 -2.28 -5.07 -5.04
N SER A 52 -1.21 -4.25 -5.03
CA SER A 52 -1.28 -2.82 -4.79
C SER A 52 -1.61 -1.98 -6.03
N GLY A 53 -1.75 -0.66 -5.83
CA GLY A 53 -1.77 0.32 -6.92
C GLY A 53 -0.44 0.46 -7.69
N GLY A 54 0.64 -0.20 -7.25
CA GLY A 54 1.92 -0.25 -7.97
C GLY A 54 2.65 1.06 -8.03
N GLN A 55 2.73 1.75 -6.91
CA GLN A 55 3.46 3.00 -6.78
C GLN A 55 4.58 2.83 -5.76
N ILE A 56 5.69 3.53 -5.97
CA ILE A 56 6.75 3.72 -4.97
C ILE A 56 6.88 5.20 -4.69
N TRP A 57 6.97 5.57 -3.42
CA TRP A 57 7.39 6.92 -3.04
C TRP A 57 8.90 7.01 -3.27
N ALA A 58 9.35 7.90 -4.14
CA ALA A 58 10.74 7.91 -4.60
C ALA A 58 11.23 9.36 -4.74
N PRO A 59 11.59 10.05 -3.64
CA PRO A 59 12.16 11.39 -3.72
C PRO A 59 13.43 11.46 -4.56
N ALA A 60 13.67 12.62 -5.17
CA ALA A 60 14.91 12.98 -5.84
C ALA A 60 15.44 11.93 -6.84
N ASN A 61 14.56 11.39 -7.67
CA ASN A 61 14.88 10.30 -8.59
C ASN A 61 15.03 10.80 -10.05
N PRO A 62 15.77 10.08 -10.92
CA PRO A 62 16.03 10.51 -12.30
C PRO A 62 14.79 10.54 -13.19
N VAL A 63 13.78 9.73 -12.91
CA VAL A 63 12.53 9.66 -13.70
C VAL A 63 11.68 10.91 -13.46
N GLN A 64 11.62 11.37 -12.21
CA GLN A 64 10.95 12.61 -11.82
C GLN A 64 11.68 13.84 -12.38
N GLN A 65 13.02 13.85 -12.35
CA GLN A 65 13.82 14.91 -12.97
C GLN A 65 13.58 14.99 -14.48
N ALA A 66 13.55 13.85 -15.17
CA ALA A 66 13.24 13.78 -16.60
C ALA A 66 11.81 14.23 -16.93
N ALA A 67 10.88 14.13 -15.97
CA ALA A 67 9.52 14.65 -16.07
C ALA A 67 9.41 16.15 -15.75
N GLY A 68 10.53 16.83 -15.45
CA GLY A 68 10.56 18.27 -15.16
C GLY A 68 10.11 18.64 -13.75
N VAL A 69 10.00 17.67 -12.83
CA VAL A 69 9.63 17.93 -11.43
C VAL A 69 10.90 18.08 -10.60
N SER A 70 11.09 19.27 -10.01
CA SER A 70 12.23 19.57 -9.14
C SER A 70 12.02 19.01 -7.73
N ASP A 71 12.99 18.25 -7.24
CA ASP A 71 13.03 17.67 -5.89
C ASP A 71 14.49 17.42 -5.49
N SER A 72 14.71 17.29 -4.18
CA SER A 72 16.04 17.04 -3.60
C SER A 72 15.95 16.14 -2.37
N PRO A 73 17.03 15.41 -2.02
CA PRO A 73 17.10 14.65 -0.76
C PRO A 73 16.81 15.54 0.46
N GLU A 74 17.27 16.79 0.45
CA GLU A 74 17.11 17.75 1.53
C GLU A 74 15.64 18.13 1.75
N GLU A 75 14.90 18.41 0.67
CA GLU A 75 13.47 18.70 0.73
C GLU A 75 12.67 17.48 1.18
N ALA A 76 13.02 16.27 0.72
CA ALA A 76 12.39 15.04 1.18
C ALA A 76 12.61 14.80 2.67
N LEU A 77 13.82 15.02 3.17
CA LEU A 77 14.11 14.91 4.61
C LEU A 77 13.45 16.03 5.41
N GLN A 78 13.31 17.24 4.85
CA GLN A 78 12.54 18.32 5.48
C GLN A 78 11.07 17.93 5.64
N TYR A 79 10.50 17.31 4.61
CA TYR A 79 9.13 16.79 4.63
C TYR A 79 8.95 15.71 5.68
N LEU A 80 9.85 14.72 5.74
CA LEU A 80 9.77 13.67 6.77
C LEU A 80 9.89 14.24 8.19
N ARG A 81 10.79 15.21 8.43
CA ARG A 81 10.87 15.90 9.73
C ARG A 81 9.60 16.67 10.07
N ALA A 82 8.98 17.33 9.09
CA ALA A 82 7.74 18.06 9.30
C ALA A 82 6.55 17.13 9.61
N LEU A 83 6.57 15.87 9.13
CA LEU A 83 5.52 14.89 9.42
C LEU A 83 5.58 14.32 10.82
N GLU A 84 6.76 14.19 11.42
CA GLU A 84 6.90 13.43 12.66
C GLU A 84 6.24 14.10 13.86
N ASP A 85 6.06 15.42 13.83
CA ASP A 85 5.53 16.22 14.96
C ASP A 85 6.17 15.84 16.33
N GLY A 86 7.43 15.38 16.31
CA GLY A 86 8.17 14.93 17.50
C GLY A 86 7.91 13.48 17.97
N ASN A 87 7.16 12.67 17.23
CA ASN A 87 6.78 11.29 17.61
C ASN A 87 6.95 10.27 16.46
N GLY A 88 8.14 10.21 15.87
CA GLY A 88 8.48 9.24 14.81
C GLY A 88 8.63 7.78 15.29
N GLY A 89 8.89 7.57 16.58
CA GLY A 89 9.19 6.25 17.16
C GLY A 89 10.60 5.74 16.83
N ALA A 90 10.96 4.59 17.40
CA ALA A 90 12.23 3.90 17.14
C ALA A 90 12.36 3.42 15.69
N GLY A 91 11.24 3.33 14.96
CA GLY A 91 11.21 3.03 13.53
C GLY A 91 11.71 4.17 12.62
N ALA A 92 11.59 5.44 13.04
CA ALA A 92 11.76 6.58 12.14
C ALA A 92 13.00 7.44 12.47
N THR A 93 14.06 6.83 12.97
CA THR A 93 15.31 7.57 13.26
C THR A 93 15.83 8.35 12.05
N GLN A 94 16.48 9.49 12.27
CA GLN A 94 17.03 10.33 11.20
C GLN A 94 18.03 9.56 10.31
N GLU A 95 18.79 8.64 10.89
CA GLU A 95 19.74 7.78 10.18
C GLU A 95 19.02 6.89 9.18
N ARG A 96 17.95 6.20 9.58
CA ARG A 96 17.10 5.39 8.68
C ARG A 96 16.45 6.23 7.60
N GLN A 97 15.91 7.40 7.93
CA GLN A 97 15.28 8.28 6.95
C GLN A 97 16.30 8.76 5.91
N ARG A 98 17.49 9.15 6.35
CA ARG A 98 18.60 9.54 5.48
C ARG A 98 19.06 8.38 4.60
N ALA A 99 19.23 7.18 5.16
CA ALA A 99 19.58 5.99 4.39
C ALA A 99 18.52 5.69 3.34
N TYR A 100 17.24 5.75 3.70
CA TYR A 100 16.14 5.57 2.76
C TYR A 100 16.19 6.61 1.62
N VAL A 101 16.14 7.91 1.94
CA VAL A 101 16.11 8.98 0.93
C VAL A 101 17.34 8.95 0.02
N ASN A 102 18.53 8.75 0.59
CA ASN A 102 19.77 8.74 -0.18
C ASN A 102 19.90 7.51 -1.10
N SER A 103 19.29 6.38 -0.75
CA SER A 103 19.33 5.17 -1.58
C SER A 103 18.25 5.10 -2.66
N VAL A 104 17.19 5.93 -2.58
CA VAL A 104 16.06 5.88 -3.53
C VAL A 104 16.51 5.99 -4.98
N SER A 105 17.32 7.00 -5.33
CA SER A 105 17.76 7.20 -6.72
C SER A 105 18.56 6.01 -7.23
N GLU A 106 19.44 5.45 -6.41
CA GLU A 106 20.24 4.27 -6.75
C GLU A 106 19.35 3.04 -6.97
N VAL A 107 18.35 2.81 -6.13
CA VAL A 107 17.39 1.70 -6.29
C VAL A 107 16.56 1.87 -7.56
N VAL A 108 16.10 3.09 -7.86
CA VAL A 108 15.35 3.38 -9.09
C VAL A 108 16.19 3.03 -10.32
N THR A 109 17.43 3.52 -10.40
CA THR A 109 18.36 3.22 -11.50
C THR A 109 18.70 1.73 -11.59
N PHE A 110 19.01 1.10 -10.47
CA PHE A 110 19.29 -0.35 -10.42
C PHE A 110 18.13 -1.18 -10.99
N LEU A 111 16.89 -0.81 -10.67
CA LEU A 111 15.71 -1.48 -11.18
C LEU A 111 15.45 -1.16 -12.66
N GLN A 112 15.80 0.05 -13.15
CA GLN A 112 15.78 0.34 -14.59
C GLN A 112 16.76 -0.55 -15.36
N ASP A 113 17.99 -0.69 -14.85
CA ASP A 113 19.02 -1.54 -15.45
C ASP A 113 18.59 -3.01 -15.43
N ALA A 114 17.82 -3.43 -14.43
CA ALA A 114 17.20 -4.74 -14.37
C ALA A 114 15.96 -4.90 -15.28
N GLY A 115 15.52 -3.86 -15.98
CA GLY A 115 14.45 -3.88 -16.96
C GLY A 115 13.09 -3.33 -16.50
N VAL A 116 13.00 -2.75 -15.29
CA VAL A 116 11.78 -2.08 -14.81
C VAL A 116 11.59 -0.77 -15.58
N ARG A 117 10.40 -0.58 -16.16
CA ARG A 117 10.05 0.63 -16.91
C ARG A 117 9.25 1.59 -16.04
N TRP A 118 9.94 2.51 -15.39
CA TRP A 118 9.34 3.53 -14.54
C TRP A 118 8.67 4.65 -15.31
N ARG A 119 7.67 5.25 -14.66
CA ARG A 119 6.99 6.48 -15.06
C ARG A 119 6.74 7.34 -13.84
N HIS A 120 6.83 8.65 -14.01
CA HIS A 120 6.37 9.60 -13.01
C HIS A 120 4.83 9.53 -12.85
N CYS A 121 4.35 9.60 -11.61
CA CYS A 121 2.92 9.67 -11.33
C CYS A 121 2.43 11.13 -11.42
N ASP A 122 1.94 11.54 -12.58
CA ASP A 122 1.52 12.92 -12.83
C ASP A 122 0.46 13.42 -11.84
N ASN A 123 0.76 14.55 -11.18
CA ASN A 123 -0.09 15.21 -10.19
C ASN A 123 -0.50 14.27 -9.04
N ARG A 124 0.35 13.30 -8.66
CA ARG A 124 0.13 12.47 -7.47
C ARG A 124 0.87 13.08 -6.28
N SER A 125 0.24 14.08 -5.69
CA SER A 125 0.73 14.80 -4.51
C SER A 125 1.21 13.87 -3.38
N ASP A 126 2.20 14.35 -2.62
CA ASP A 126 2.39 13.87 -1.25
C ASP A 126 1.10 14.08 -0.44
N TYR A 127 0.93 13.29 0.62
CA TYR A 127 -0.35 13.25 1.35
C TYR A 127 -0.56 14.48 2.25
N TYR A 128 0.52 15.17 2.59
CA TYR A 128 0.56 16.39 3.40
C TYR A 128 1.38 17.44 2.66
N ASP A 129 0.98 17.74 1.42
CA ASP A 129 1.71 18.61 0.50
C ASP A 129 1.89 20.06 0.98
N GLU A 130 1.10 20.48 1.96
CA GLU A 130 1.18 21.77 2.64
C GLU A 130 2.38 21.90 3.59
N LEU A 131 2.97 20.78 4.02
CA LEU A 131 4.09 20.80 4.96
C LEU A 131 5.40 21.20 4.28
N PRO A 132 6.36 21.81 5.00
CA PRO A 132 7.66 22.14 4.45
C PRO A 132 8.33 20.94 3.76
N GLY A 133 8.76 21.12 2.51
CA GLY A 133 9.35 20.08 1.68
C GLY A 133 8.34 19.17 0.96
N GLY A 134 7.04 19.27 1.25
CA GLY A 134 5.96 18.56 0.55
C GLY A 134 5.87 18.96 -0.93
N LYS A 135 5.46 18.02 -1.80
CA LYS A 135 5.40 18.24 -3.25
C LYS A 135 3.98 17.95 -3.78
N ALA A 136 3.26 19.01 -4.13
CA ALA A 136 1.97 18.95 -4.82
C ALA A 136 2.02 18.18 -6.16
N GLY A 137 3.12 18.34 -6.91
CA GLY A 137 3.38 17.61 -8.15
C GLY A 137 3.70 16.12 -7.96
N GLY A 138 3.93 15.71 -6.71
CA GLY A 138 4.29 14.35 -6.34
C GLY A 138 5.74 13.98 -6.57
N ARG A 139 6.12 12.85 -5.98
CA ARG A 139 7.42 12.17 -6.20
C ARG A 139 7.28 10.64 -6.27
N SER A 140 6.06 10.18 -6.56
CA SER A 140 5.79 8.75 -6.70
C SER A 140 6.05 8.29 -8.13
N LEU A 141 6.59 7.09 -8.27
CA LEU A 141 6.74 6.41 -9.56
C LEU A 141 5.77 5.24 -9.65
N GLU A 142 5.31 4.96 -10.86
CA GLU A 142 4.62 3.71 -11.23
C GLU A 142 5.33 3.06 -12.42
N VAL A 143 4.85 1.91 -12.88
CA VAL A 143 5.42 1.23 -14.04
C VAL A 143 4.52 1.31 -15.27
N ASP A 144 5.14 1.12 -16.44
CA ASP A 144 4.41 0.81 -17.67
C ASP A 144 3.65 -0.52 -17.58
N LEU A 145 2.71 -0.74 -18.52
CA LEU A 145 2.02 -2.02 -18.63
C LEU A 145 3.02 -3.11 -19.03
N PHE A 146 2.99 -4.21 -18.29
CA PHE A 146 3.83 -5.38 -18.49
C PHE A 146 3.07 -6.45 -19.28
N ASP A 147 3.72 -7.09 -20.27
CA ASP A 147 3.17 -8.27 -20.95
C ASP A 147 3.36 -9.52 -20.09
N GLY A 148 2.29 -9.93 -19.40
CA GLY A 148 2.26 -11.08 -18.49
C GLY A 148 2.66 -12.40 -19.14
N GLY A 149 2.55 -12.53 -20.48
CA GLY A 149 3.02 -13.71 -21.20
C GLY A 149 4.51 -13.99 -21.00
N ARG A 150 5.31 -12.95 -20.71
CA ARG A 150 6.75 -13.06 -20.43
C ARG A 150 7.08 -13.84 -19.17
N LEU A 151 6.13 -13.97 -18.23
CA LEU A 151 6.31 -14.80 -17.02
C LEU A 151 6.09 -16.29 -17.29
N GLY A 152 5.51 -16.68 -18.42
CA GLY A 152 5.22 -18.08 -18.75
C GLY A 152 4.46 -18.81 -17.63
N THR A 153 5.03 -19.90 -17.13
CA THR A 153 4.44 -20.71 -16.05
C THR A 153 4.38 -20.01 -14.69
N TRP A 154 5.05 -18.86 -14.53
CA TRP A 154 4.98 -18.05 -13.31
C TRP A 154 3.80 -17.07 -13.29
N LEU A 155 3.15 -16.79 -14.42
CA LEU A 155 2.01 -15.87 -14.45
C LEU A 155 0.86 -16.30 -13.49
N PRO A 156 0.42 -17.58 -13.44
CA PRO A 156 -0.59 -18.03 -12.48
C PRO A 156 -0.11 -18.01 -11.02
N ARG A 157 1.21 -18.02 -10.81
CA ARG A 157 1.85 -17.92 -9.50
C ARG A 157 2.04 -16.46 -9.06
N LEU A 158 1.69 -15.46 -9.87
CA LEU A 158 1.71 -14.07 -9.41
C LEU A 158 0.49 -13.80 -8.52
N GLN A 159 0.74 -13.28 -7.33
CA GLN A 159 -0.29 -12.85 -6.39
C GLN A 159 -1.17 -11.77 -7.03
N GLY A 160 -2.49 -11.87 -6.83
CA GLY A 160 -3.41 -10.90 -7.40
C GLY A 160 -3.61 -11.02 -8.91
N SER A 161 -3.16 -12.13 -9.54
CA SER A 161 -3.39 -12.43 -10.96
C SER A 161 -4.87 -12.47 -11.39
N GLY A 162 -5.84 -12.29 -10.47
CA GLY A 162 -7.25 -12.01 -10.78
C GLY A 162 -7.57 -10.55 -11.11
N TYR A 163 -6.71 -9.59 -10.74
CA TYR A 163 -6.84 -8.16 -11.04
C TYR A 163 -6.19 -7.84 -12.40
N ARG A 164 -6.86 -8.20 -13.50
CA ARG A 164 -6.33 -8.16 -14.88
C ARG A 164 -6.80 -6.97 -15.71
N TYR A 165 -6.98 -5.81 -15.08
CA TYR A 165 -7.30 -4.61 -15.85
C TYR A 165 -6.00 -4.05 -16.46
N PRO A 166 -5.93 -3.86 -17.79
CA PRO A 166 -4.75 -3.30 -18.46
C PRO A 166 -4.68 -1.78 -18.25
N MET A 167 -4.53 -1.38 -16.99
CA MET A 167 -4.49 0.01 -16.54
C MET A 167 -3.38 0.24 -15.54
N ARG A 168 -2.82 1.44 -15.56
CA ARG A 168 -1.88 1.94 -14.57
C ARG A 168 -2.61 2.39 -13.30
N GLY A 169 -1.88 2.60 -12.21
CA GLY A 169 -2.48 3.02 -10.94
C GLY A 169 -3.10 4.42 -11.03
N THR A 170 -2.42 5.35 -11.71
CA THR A 170 -2.89 6.73 -11.88
C THR A 170 -4.13 6.87 -12.77
N GLU A 171 -4.41 5.90 -13.64
CA GLU A 171 -5.61 5.93 -14.51
C GLU A 171 -6.92 5.75 -13.74
N LEU A 172 -6.86 5.11 -12.56
CA LEU A 172 -8.03 4.81 -11.75
C LEU A 172 -8.84 6.07 -11.38
N ARG A 173 -8.16 7.19 -11.04
CA ARG A 173 -8.85 8.44 -10.66
C ARG A 173 -9.77 8.96 -11.76
N HIS A 174 -9.37 8.79 -13.02
CA HIS A 174 -10.15 9.22 -14.17
C HIS A 174 -11.28 8.24 -14.46
N ILE A 175 -10.99 6.93 -14.41
CA ILE A 175 -12.01 5.89 -14.64
C ILE A 175 -13.17 6.05 -13.65
N LEU A 176 -12.90 6.33 -12.38
CA LEU A 176 -13.92 6.54 -11.34
C LEU A 176 -14.79 7.79 -11.56
N LEU A 177 -14.42 8.67 -12.49
CA LEU A 177 -15.17 9.85 -12.92
C LEU A 177 -15.94 9.64 -14.23
N ALA A 178 -16.07 8.40 -14.74
CA ALA A 178 -16.64 8.14 -16.07
C ALA A 178 -18.05 8.68 -16.31
N GLN A 179 -18.85 8.89 -15.27
CA GLN A 179 -20.20 9.48 -15.39
C GLN A 179 -20.26 10.97 -15.08
N ALA A 180 -19.18 11.55 -14.54
CA ALA A 180 -19.12 12.94 -14.14
C ALA A 180 -18.30 13.80 -15.11
N ALA A 181 -17.20 13.27 -15.65
CA ALA A 181 -16.24 14.04 -16.45
C ALA A 181 -15.95 13.43 -17.83
N LEU A 182 -15.69 14.28 -18.82
CA LEU A 182 -15.27 13.85 -20.16
C LEU A 182 -13.94 13.08 -20.11
N SER A 183 -12.97 13.54 -19.31
CA SER A 183 -11.71 12.84 -19.08
C SER A 183 -11.93 11.42 -18.55
N GLY A 184 -12.94 11.23 -17.69
CA GLY A 184 -13.31 9.91 -17.19
C GLY A 184 -13.93 9.00 -18.25
N LYS A 185 -14.82 9.54 -19.10
CA LYS A 185 -15.38 8.80 -20.26
C LYS A 185 -14.26 8.33 -21.20
N VAL A 186 -13.33 9.22 -21.52
CA VAL A 186 -12.17 8.90 -22.36
C VAL A 186 -11.30 7.81 -21.72
N ALA A 187 -11.03 7.89 -20.42
CA ALA A 187 -10.26 6.88 -19.70
C ALA A 187 -10.94 5.50 -19.71
N LEU A 188 -12.26 5.46 -19.47
CA LEU A 188 -13.04 4.21 -19.53
C LEU A 188 -13.03 3.58 -20.94
N VAL A 189 -13.19 4.40 -21.99
CA VAL A 189 -13.12 3.92 -23.39
C VAL A 189 -11.73 3.37 -23.71
N ARG A 190 -10.66 4.04 -23.28
CA ARG A 190 -9.27 3.56 -23.45
C ARG A 190 -9.06 2.22 -22.75
N LEU A 191 -9.57 2.07 -21.53
CA LEU A 191 -9.52 0.79 -20.81
C LEU A 191 -10.28 -0.31 -21.57
N ALA A 192 -11.52 -0.04 -22.00
CA ALA A 192 -12.33 -1.00 -22.75
C ALA A 192 -11.64 -1.41 -24.07
N PHE A 193 -11.03 -0.47 -24.78
CA PHE A 193 -10.23 -0.75 -25.98
C PHE A 193 -9.05 -1.66 -25.68
N ARG A 194 -8.24 -1.36 -24.64
CA ARG A 194 -7.12 -2.23 -24.25
C ARG A 194 -7.60 -3.62 -23.82
N MET A 195 -8.73 -3.73 -23.14
CA MET A 195 -9.31 -5.02 -22.77
C MET A 195 -9.75 -5.82 -24.01
N ALA A 196 -10.33 -5.18 -25.01
CA ALA A 196 -10.68 -5.82 -26.27
C ALA A 196 -9.43 -6.28 -27.04
N LEU A 197 -8.43 -5.41 -27.15
CA LEU A 197 -7.16 -5.71 -27.81
C LEU A 197 -6.41 -6.85 -27.11
N GLN A 198 -6.40 -6.87 -25.77
CA GLN A 198 -5.85 -7.95 -24.97
C GLN A 198 -6.48 -9.30 -25.33
N ARG A 199 -7.82 -9.36 -25.49
CA ARG A 199 -8.53 -10.58 -25.90
C ARG A 199 -8.18 -11.00 -27.34
N VAL A 200 -8.13 -10.05 -28.27
CA VAL A 200 -7.80 -10.31 -29.68
C VAL A 200 -6.38 -10.84 -29.83
N LEU A 201 -5.42 -10.26 -29.10
CA LEU A 201 -4.01 -10.66 -29.17
C LEU A 201 -3.67 -11.85 -28.28
N GLY A 202 -4.61 -12.38 -27.49
CA GLY A 202 -4.33 -13.44 -26.50
C GLY A 202 -3.31 -13.03 -25.42
N LYS A 203 -3.08 -11.72 -25.23
CA LYS A 203 -2.12 -11.20 -24.25
C LYS A 203 -2.75 -11.08 -22.87
N THR A 204 -1.93 -10.84 -21.86
CA THR A 204 -2.39 -10.43 -20.52
C THR A 204 -1.55 -9.26 -20.07
N TRP A 205 -2.05 -8.03 -20.21
CA TRP A 205 -1.32 -6.86 -19.75
C TRP A 205 -1.58 -6.59 -18.28
N LEU A 206 -0.50 -6.40 -17.54
CA LEU A 206 -0.50 -6.18 -16.10
C LEU A 206 0.01 -4.76 -15.82
N GLY A 207 -0.80 -3.95 -15.16
CA GLY A 207 -0.37 -2.66 -14.62
C GLY A 207 -0.37 -2.67 -13.10
N ALA A 208 -0.26 -1.48 -12.50
CA ALA A 208 -0.26 -1.31 -11.05
C ALA A 208 0.74 -2.26 -10.35
N GLY A 209 0.38 -2.77 -9.16
CA GLY A 209 1.25 -3.62 -8.36
C GLY A 209 1.66 -4.91 -9.06
N ALA A 210 0.71 -5.53 -9.78
CA ALA A 210 0.96 -6.74 -10.55
C ALA A 210 2.00 -6.52 -11.66
N GLY A 211 1.91 -5.39 -12.38
CA GLY A 211 2.90 -4.99 -13.39
C GLY A 211 4.28 -4.77 -12.78
N MET A 212 4.37 -4.00 -11.68
CA MET A 212 5.63 -3.71 -11.00
C MET A 212 6.31 -5.00 -10.54
N GLN A 213 5.57 -5.84 -9.84
CA GLN A 213 6.09 -7.11 -9.34
C GLN A 213 6.46 -8.06 -10.48
N SER A 214 5.76 -8.02 -11.62
CA SER A 214 6.12 -8.82 -12.80
C SER A 214 7.47 -8.43 -13.38
N TYR A 215 7.81 -7.13 -13.45
CA TYR A 215 9.14 -6.71 -13.91
C TYR A 215 10.24 -7.23 -12.98
N ILE A 216 10.07 -7.06 -11.66
CA ILE A 216 11.06 -7.49 -10.66
C ILE A 216 11.20 -9.02 -10.66
N LEU A 217 10.08 -9.74 -10.70
CA LEU A 217 10.05 -11.20 -10.77
C LEU A 217 10.75 -11.69 -12.05
N LEU A 218 10.43 -11.12 -13.21
CA LEU A 218 11.07 -11.50 -14.47
C LEU A 218 12.60 -11.32 -14.41
N ALA A 219 13.07 -10.22 -13.83
CA ALA A 219 14.49 -9.97 -13.64
C ALA A 219 15.17 -11.05 -12.79
N CYS A 220 14.50 -11.53 -11.73
CA CYS A 220 14.99 -12.63 -10.89
C CYS A 220 14.99 -13.97 -11.65
N LEU A 221 13.91 -14.27 -12.39
CA LEU A 221 13.75 -15.51 -13.15
C LEU A 221 14.80 -15.65 -14.27
N HIS A 222 15.07 -14.57 -15.00
CA HIS A 222 16.11 -14.56 -16.04
C HIS A 222 17.50 -14.86 -15.48
N ARG A 223 17.77 -14.44 -14.25
CA ARG A 223 19.02 -14.68 -13.52
C ARG A 223 19.02 -16.02 -12.77
N LYS A 224 17.97 -16.83 -12.92
CA LYS A 224 17.81 -18.14 -12.26
C LYS A 224 17.95 -18.07 -10.73
N ILE A 225 17.56 -16.94 -10.14
CA ILE A 225 17.55 -16.77 -8.68
C ILE A 225 16.53 -17.76 -8.09
N PRO A 226 16.91 -18.63 -7.13
CA PRO A 226 15.98 -19.55 -6.51
C PRO A 226 14.86 -18.84 -5.75
N ILE A 227 13.61 -19.06 -6.19
CA ILE A 227 12.39 -18.61 -5.51
C ILE A 227 11.55 -19.86 -5.22
N LEU A 228 11.25 -20.10 -3.96
CA LEU A 228 10.55 -21.28 -3.47
C LEU A 228 9.18 -20.90 -2.88
N PRO A 229 8.10 -20.92 -3.69
CA PRO A 229 6.72 -20.89 -3.18
C PRO A 229 6.41 -22.12 -2.32
N ASP A 230 5.30 -22.07 -1.60
CA ASP A 230 4.82 -23.14 -0.71
C ASP A 230 5.88 -23.53 0.35
N THR A 231 6.68 -22.57 0.79
CA THR A 231 7.82 -22.76 1.71
C THR A 231 7.69 -21.82 2.91
N GLU A 232 7.16 -22.35 4.01
CA GLU A 232 6.90 -21.62 5.24
C GLU A 232 8.10 -21.69 6.19
N VAL A 233 8.57 -20.55 6.71
CA VAL A 233 9.60 -20.52 7.75
C VAL A 233 8.97 -20.77 9.12
N THR A 234 9.38 -21.85 9.78
CA THR A 234 8.85 -22.26 11.09
C THR A 234 9.72 -21.79 12.25
N ASP A 235 11.04 -21.67 12.05
CA ASP A 235 11.98 -21.29 13.08
C ASP A 235 13.16 -20.50 12.51
N LEU A 236 13.65 -19.53 13.28
CA LEU A 236 14.97 -18.93 13.11
C LEU A 236 16.01 -19.78 13.87
N ILE A 237 17.10 -20.15 13.20
CA ILE A 237 18.12 -21.01 13.79
C ILE A 237 19.25 -20.16 14.35
N MET A 238 19.54 -20.33 15.65
CA MET A 238 20.64 -19.68 16.35
C MET A 238 21.85 -20.61 16.45
N GLU A 239 23.04 -20.12 16.08
CA GLU A 239 24.32 -20.79 16.29
C GLU A 239 25.36 -19.74 16.67
N ASP A 240 26.22 -20.03 17.66
CA ASP A 240 27.29 -19.14 18.10
C ASP A 240 26.84 -17.68 18.35
N GLY A 241 25.64 -17.51 18.90
CA GLY A 241 25.06 -16.20 19.23
C GLY A 241 24.52 -15.39 18.04
N ARG A 242 24.45 -15.96 16.82
CA ARG A 242 23.87 -15.32 15.63
C ARG A 242 22.73 -16.15 15.03
N VAL A 243 21.84 -15.48 14.29
CA VAL A 243 20.91 -16.16 13.38
C VAL A 243 21.73 -16.71 12.21
N ALA A 244 21.78 -18.03 12.11
CA ALA A 244 22.61 -18.78 11.17
C ALA A 244 21.81 -19.43 10.03
N GLY A 245 20.48 -19.29 10.02
CA GLY A 245 19.62 -19.84 8.99
C GLY A 245 18.18 -19.95 9.44
N VAL A 246 17.40 -20.74 8.71
CA VAL A 246 15.99 -20.99 9.00
C VAL A 246 15.67 -22.47 8.92
N ARG A 247 14.66 -22.88 9.68
CA ARG A 247 13.92 -24.11 9.42
C ARG A 247 12.70 -23.75 8.58
N ALA A 248 12.52 -24.47 7.47
CA ALA A 248 11.42 -24.23 6.55
C ALA A 248 10.65 -25.51 6.23
N ARG A 249 9.32 -25.42 6.16
CA ARG A 249 8.42 -26.51 5.80
C ARG A 249 7.94 -26.29 4.36
N ARG A 250 8.20 -27.28 3.50
CA ARG A 250 7.83 -27.30 2.08
C ARG A 250 7.29 -28.68 1.70
N VAL A 251 6.06 -28.73 1.18
CA VAL A 251 5.40 -30.00 0.76
C VAL A 251 5.45 -31.06 1.87
N GLY A 252 5.15 -30.65 3.12
CA GLY A 252 5.16 -31.53 4.30
C GLY A 252 6.55 -31.94 4.80
N ARG A 253 7.63 -31.64 4.08
CA ARG A 253 9.01 -31.88 4.51
C ARG A 253 9.56 -30.64 5.20
N THR A 254 10.28 -30.87 6.30
CA THR A 254 10.96 -29.81 7.03
C THR A 254 12.43 -29.87 6.71
N THR A 255 12.99 -28.77 6.21
CA THR A 255 14.41 -28.66 5.87
C THR A 255 15.07 -27.53 6.64
N ARG A 256 16.38 -27.67 6.85
CA ARG A 256 17.23 -26.61 7.37
C ARG A 256 17.91 -25.93 6.19
N ILE A 257 17.90 -24.59 6.18
CA ILE A 257 18.63 -23.79 5.20
C ILE A 257 19.59 -22.88 5.97
N SER A 258 20.88 -23.13 5.86
CA SER A 258 21.93 -22.34 6.49
C SER A 258 22.22 -21.06 5.69
N ALA A 259 22.42 -19.96 6.39
CA ALA A 259 22.73 -18.64 5.84
C ALA A 259 24.08 -18.14 6.39
N LYS A 260 25.08 -18.02 5.51
CA LYS A 260 26.44 -17.59 5.90
C LYS A 260 26.47 -16.15 6.38
N ARG A 261 25.71 -15.26 5.73
CA ARG A 261 25.75 -13.83 5.99
C ARG A 261 24.53 -13.31 6.75
N GLY A 262 23.36 -13.90 6.53
CA GLY A 262 22.19 -13.61 7.36
C GLY A 262 20.85 -14.01 6.76
N VAL A 263 19.80 -13.74 7.55
CA VAL A 263 18.40 -13.95 7.18
C VAL A 263 17.71 -12.59 7.11
N LEU A 264 17.05 -12.29 6.00
CA LEU A 264 16.23 -11.09 5.80
C LEU A 264 14.75 -11.42 5.90
N LEU A 265 14.07 -10.83 6.88
CA LEU A 265 12.62 -10.91 7.06
C LEU A 265 11.89 -9.79 6.28
N CYS A 266 11.13 -10.19 5.27
CA CYS A 266 10.32 -9.33 4.39
C CYS A 266 8.93 -9.94 4.15
N ALA A 267 8.40 -10.68 5.12
CA ALA A 267 7.19 -11.51 5.02
C ALA A 267 5.88 -10.78 5.39
N GLY A 268 5.85 -9.45 5.26
CA GLY A 268 4.66 -8.66 5.57
C GLY A 268 4.44 -8.46 7.07
N GLY A 269 3.23 -8.02 7.41
CA GLY A 269 2.82 -7.72 8.78
C GLY A 269 2.02 -8.85 9.44
N PHE A 270 1.07 -8.47 10.30
CA PHE A 270 0.18 -9.40 11.02
C PHE A 270 -1.30 -9.11 10.81
N SER A 271 -1.65 -8.48 9.69
CA SER A 271 -3.01 -8.01 9.34
C SER A 271 -4.08 -9.11 9.44
N ARG A 272 -3.71 -10.38 9.20
CA ARG A 272 -4.57 -11.56 9.22
C ARG A 272 -4.53 -12.33 10.55
N ASN A 273 -3.84 -11.82 11.57
CA ASN A 273 -3.73 -12.45 12.89
C ASN A 273 -4.52 -11.68 13.94
N ASN A 274 -5.78 -12.09 14.19
CA ASN A 274 -6.65 -11.44 15.17
C ASN A 274 -6.10 -11.49 16.61
N ALA A 275 -5.28 -12.48 16.97
CA ALA A 275 -4.68 -12.55 18.30
C ALA A 275 -3.63 -11.45 18.51
N MET A 276 -2.73 -11.26 17.54
CA MET A 276 -1.78 -10.14 17.55
C MET A 276 -2.49 -8.79 17.49
N ARG A 277 -3.53 -8.66 16.64
CA ARG A 277 -4.32 -7.41 16.58
C ARG A 277 -4.97 -7.09 17.92
N LYS A 278 -5.60 -8.05 18.59
CA LYS A 278 -6.18 -7.84 19.93
C LYS A 278 -5.13 -7.43 20.97
N ARG A 279 -3.90 -7.92 20.86
CA ARG A 279 -2.80 -7.57 21.79
C ARG A 279 -2.29 -6.15 21.56
N HIS A 280 -2.24 -5.69 20.32
CA HIS A 280 -1.48 -4.50 19.95
C HIS A 280 -2.32 -3.33 19.42
N GLN A 281 -3.42 -3.58 18.72
CA GLN A 281 -4.18 -2.57 17.97
C GLN A 281 -5.38 -2.02 18.75
N PRO A 282 -5.85 -0.81 18.40
CA PRO A 282 -7.02 -0.21 19.03
C PRO A 282 -8.31 -1.01 18.76
N ASP A 283 -9.31 -0.76 19.61
CA ASP A 283 -10.66 -1.26 19.42
C ASP A 283 -11.20 -0.87 18.03
N GLY A 284 -11.84 -1.83 17.36
CA GLY A 284 -12.32 -1.67 15.98
C GLY A 284 -11.35 -2.15 14.91
N GLY A 285 -10.06 -2.33 15.21
CA GLY A 285 -9.11 -2.98 14.31
C GLY A 285 -9.38 -4.49 14.19
N SER A 286 -9.66 -4.99 12.99
CA SER A 286 -9.99 -6.41 12.77
C SER A 286 -9.51 -6.95 11.43
N ALA A 287 -9.10 -8.22 11.40
CA ALA A 287 -8.77 -8.94 10.16
C ALA A 287 -9.98 -9.10 9.22
N ASP A 288 -11.19 -8.85 9.72
CA ASP A 288 -12.43 -8.89 8.94
C ASP A 288 -12.50 -7.79 7.87
N PHE A 289 -11.84 -6.66 8.08
CA PHE A 289 -11.86 -5.50 7.18
C PHE A 289 -10.52 -5.26 6.48
N THR A 290 -9.52 -6.12 6.68
CA THR A 290 -8.25 -6.02 5.95
C THR A 290 -8.37 -6.57 4.53
N ILE A 291 -7.77 -5.85 3.59
CA ILE A 291 -7.51 -6.30 2.22
C ILE A 291 -6.03 -6.60 1.99
N ALA A 292 -5.23 -6.68 3.07
CA ALA A 292 -3.83 -7.10 3.02
C ALA A 292 -3.68 -8.54 2.50
N ASN A 293 -2.45 -8.88 2.14
CA ASN A 293 -2.10 -10.21 1.67
C ASN A 293 -2.57 -11.29 2.66
N PRO A 294 -3.18 -12.41 2.19
CA PRO A 294 -3.67 -13.46 3.08
C PRO A 294 -2.59 -14.13 3.94
N GLY A 295 -1.33 -14.03 3.55
CA GLY A 295 -0.15 -14.49 4.29
C GLY A 295 0.40 -13.49 5.32
N ASP A 296 -0.17 -12.30 5.51
CA ASP A 296 0.30 -11.36 6.55
C ASP A 296 -0.17 -11.79 7.96
N THR A 297 0.41 -12.85 8.51
CA THR A 297 0.00 -13.45 9.81
C THR A 297 1.03 -13.31 10.94
N GLY A 298 2.20 -12.72 10.68
CA GLY A 298 3.11 -12.22 11.72
C GLY A 298 4.04 -13.24 12.38
N GLU A 299 4.07 -14.51 11.96
CA GLU A 299 4.82 -15.56 12.66
C GLU A 299 6.32 -15.26 12.76
N VAL A 300 6.92 -14.71 11.69
CA VAL A 300 8.35 -14.37 11.69
C VAL A 300 8.67 -13.16 12.59
N ILE A 301 7.69 -12.29 12.83
CA ILE A 301 7.82 -11.20 13.81
C ILE A 301 7.83 -11.79 15.21
N GLU A 302 6.90 -12.71 15.53
CA GLU A 302 6.88 -13.38 16.84
C GLU A 302 8.15 -14.20 17.09
N GLN A 303 8.66 -14.90 16.07
CA GLN A 303 9.94 -15.63 16.16
C GLN A 303 11.11 -14.69 16.46
N ALA A 304 11.20 -13.53 15.81
CA ALA A 304 12.25 -12.55 16.09
C ALA A 304 12.10 -11.94 17.49
N VAL A 305 10.87 -11.64 17.94
CA VAL A 305 10.60 -11.17 19.32
C VAL A 305 11.03 -12.21 20.35
N ALA A 306 10.82 -13.50 20.10
CA ALA A 306 11.29 -14.58 20.97
C ALA A 306 12.83 -14.62 21.10
N LEU A 307 13.57 -14.07 20.14
CA LEU A 307 15.03 -13.87 20.19
C LEU A 307 15.46 -12.55 20.86
N GLY A 308 14.50 -11.80 21.41
CA GLY A 308 14.73 -10.51 22.08
C GLY A 308 14.66 -9.29 21.17
N ALA A 309 14.11 -9.42 19.95
CA ALA A 309 13.95 -8.28 19.06
C ALA A 309 12.97 -7.24 19.64
N ALA A 310 13.34 -5.97 19.55
CA ALA A 310 12.43 -4.88 19.84
C ALA A 310 11.39 -4.73 18.72
N VAL A 311 10.20 -4.27 19.09
CA VAL A 311 9.12 -3.89 18.18
C VAL A 311 8.65 -2.48 18.51
N ASP A 312 8.10 -1.80 17.51
CA ASP A 312 7.52 -0.47 17.68
C ASP A 312 6.36 -0.26 16.70
N VAL A 313 5.49 0.70 17.01
CA VAL A 313 4.34 1.11 16.19
C VAL A 313 3.34 -0.05 15.95
N MET A 314 3.34 -1.06 16.83
CA MET A 314 2.50 -2.26 16.73
C MET A 314 1.00 -1.96 16.78
N ASP A 315 0.63 -0.80 17.32
CA ASP A 315 -0.74 -0.31 17.42
C ASP A 315 -1.30 0.29 16.12
N GLU A 316 -0.46 0.50 15.11
CA GLU A 316 -0.87 1.12 13.84
C GLU A 316 -1.04 0.11 12.70
N ALA A 317 -1.85 0.53 11.73
CA ALA A 317 -1.91 -0.06 10.41
C ALA A 317 -1.89 1.04 9.36
N TRP A 318 -1.71 0.62 8.10
CA TRP A 318 -2.04 1.46 6.95
C TRP A 318 -3.57 1.51 6.84
N TRP A 319 -4.17 2.26 7.76
CA TRP A 319 -5.62 2.33 7.98
C TRP A 319 -6.35 2.83 6.75
N VAL A 320 -7.52 2.28 6.50
CA VAL A 320 -8.37 2.66 5.38
C VAL A 320 -9.83 2.61 5.84
N PRO A 321 -10.66 3.60 5.47
CA PRO A 321 -12.11 3.50 5.66
C PRO A 321 -12.67 2.40 4.76
N MET A 322 -13.37 1.43 5.36
CA MET A 322 -13.86 0.26 4.65
C MET A 322 -15.35 0.03 4.90
N SER A 323 -16.05 -0.64 3.99
CA SER A 323 -17.34 -1.26 4.28
C SER A 323 -17.32 -2.73 3.86
N LYS A 324 -18.41 -3.46 4.10
CA LYS A 324 -18.62 -4.79 3.54
C LYS A 324 -19.87 -4.78 2.68
N ASP A 325 -19.77 -5.33 1.48
CA ASP A 325 -20.94 -5.57 0.66
C ASP A 325 -21.82 -6.69 1.25
N PRO A 326 -23.04 -6.92 0.72
CA PRO A 326 -23.91 -7.98 1.22
C PRO A 326 -23.33 -9.41 1.16
N SER A 327 -22.26 -9.65 0.37
CA SER A 327 -21.55 -10.94 0.35
C SER A 327 -20.48 -11.05 1.44
N GLY A 328 -20.28 -9.99 2.22
CA GLY A 328 -19.22 -9.89 3.23
C GLY A 328 -17.87 -9.44 2.67
N LYS A 329 -17.79 -9.11 1.38
CA LYS A 329 -16.55 -8.66 0.74
C LYS A 329 -16.19 -7.25 1.20
N PRO A 330 -14.97 -7.01 1.73
CA PRO A 330 -14.51 -5.68 2.08
C PRO A 330 -14.40 -4.77 0.84
N LEU A 331 -14.82 -3.52 0.99
CA LEU A 331 -14.76 -2.46 -0.02
C LEU A 331 -14.00 -1.26 0.53
N ILE A 332 -13.10 -0.72 -0.29
CA ILE A 332 -12.26 0.43 0.04
C ILE A 332 -12.96 1.75 -0.25
N HIS A 333 -12.88 2.69 0.69
CA HIS A 333 -13.51 4.01 0.58
C HIS A 333 -12.51 5.18 0.68
N VAL A 334 -11.53 5.22 -0.24
CA VAL A 334 -10.58 6.36 -0.34
C VAL A 334 -11.06 7.37 -1.39
N ALA A 335 -11.35 6.90 -2.60
CA ALA A 335 -11.64 7.77 -3.72
C ALA A 335 -13.07 8.34 -3.72
N ASP A 336 -14.02 7.63 -3.13
CA ASP A 336 -15.43 7.99 -3.06
C ASP A 336 -15.76 8.90 -1.87
N LEU A 337 -15.08 8.77 -0.73
CA LEU A 337 -15.19 9.74 0.36
C LEU A 337 -14.67 11.13 -0.02
N ALA A 338 -13.67 11.19 -0.92
CA ALA A 338 -13.16 12.45 -1.45
C ALA A 338 -14.14 13.17 -2.41
N LYS A 339 -15.22 12.50 -2.84
CA LYS A 339 -16.19 13.07 -3.80
C LYS A 339 -17.08 14.12 -3.15
N PRO A 340 -17.49 15.14 -3.91
CA PRO A 340 -18.41 16.15 -3.40
C PRO A 340 -19.79 15.52 -3.13
N GLY A 341 -20.49 16.04 -2.11
CA GLY A 341 -21.81 15.53 -1.70
C GLY A 341 -21.75 14.25 -0.86
N VAL A 342 -20.62 13.99 -0.19
CA VAL A 342 -20.40 12.86 0.74
C VAL A 342 -19.77 13.40 2.01
N ILE A 343 -20.27 13.03 3.20
CA ILE A 343 -19.63 13.33 4.50
C ILE A 343 -19.56 12.09 5.39
N LEU A 344 -18.66 12.09 6.37
CA LEU A 344 -18.61 11.08 7.43
C LEU A 344 -19.12 11.68 8.73
N VAL A 345 -20.02 10.97 9.40
CA VAL A 345 -20.49 11.32 10.75
C VAL A 345 -20.31 10.17 11.72
N ASP A 346 -20.09 10.50 13.00
CA ASP A 346 -20.08 9.53 14.09
C ASP A 346 -21.50 9.05 14.46
N GLN A 347 -21.63 8.25 15.53
CA GLN A 347 -22.93 7.75 15.99
C GLN A 347 -23.82 8.84 16.64
N GLU A 348 -23.33 10.06 16.84
CA GLU A 348 -24.13 11.21 17.30
C GLU A 348 -24.54 12.14 16.15
N GLY A 349 -24.06 11.87 14.93
CA GLY A 349 -24.38 12.65 13.74
C GLY A 349 -23.46 13.86 13.52
N HIS A 350 -22.32 13.93 14.19
CA HIS A 350 -21.32 14.98 14.01
C HIS A 350 -20.23 14.58 13.01
N ARG A 351 -19.83 15.51 12.13
CA ARG A 351 -18.57 15.37 11.38
C ARG A 351 -17.38 15.46 12.34
N PHE A 352 -16.31 14.74 12.03
CA PHE A 352 -15.09 14.71 12.86
C PHE A 352 -13.79 14.64 12.05
N VAL A 353 -13.86 14.70 10.71
CA VAL A 353 -12.71 14.48 9.83
C VAL A 353 -12.86 15.18 8.48
N ASN A 354 -11.73 15.51 7.86
CA ASN A 354 -11.64 15.82 6.43
C ASN A 354 -11.78 14.53 5.60
N GLU A 355 -12.92 14.31 4.97
CA GLU A 355 -13.22 13.07 4.23
C GLU A 355 -12.40 12.90 2.94
N SER A 356 -11.74 13.97 2.46
CA SER A 356 -10.83 13.95 1.32
C SER A 356 -9.37 13.72 1.73
N GLY A 357 -9.07 13.66 3.02
CA GLY A 357 -7.71 13.54 3.54
C GLY A 357 -7.07 12.16 3.35
N SER A 358 -5.83 12.02 3.80
CA SER A 358 -5.11 10.74 3.74
C SER A 358 -5.92 9.63 4.39
N TYR A 359 -6.00 8.45 3.77
CA TYR A 359 -6.73 7.31 4.34
C TYR A 359 -6.23 6.93 5.74
N MET A 360 -4.92 7.07 5.98
CA MET A 360 -4.32 6.79 7.29
C MET A 360 -4.73 7.86 8.31
N GLU A 361 -4.81 9.13 7.89
CA GLU A 361 -5.32 10.21 8.72
C GLU A 361 -6.78 9.97 9.09
N ILE A 362 -7.63 9.60 8.12
CA ILE A 362 -9.05 9.31 8.37
C ILE A 362 -9.18 8.15 9.37
N GLY A 363 -8.44 7.06 9.17
CA GLY A 363 -8.45 5.92 10.09
C GLY A 363 -8.02 6.28 11.51
N ARG A 364 -6.94 7.05 11.68
CA ARG A 364 -6.51 7.54 13.00
C ARG A 364 -7.55 8.45 13.65
N ARG A 365 -8.20 9.32 12.87
CA ARG A 365 -9.30 10.18 13.37
C ARG A 365 -10.52 9.37 13.79
N MET A 366 -10.85 8.28 13.08
CA MET A 366 -11.90 7.34 13.51
C MET A 366 -11.53 6.69 14.85
N VAL A 367 -10.31 6.19 15.01
CA VAL A 367 -9.81 5.61 16.27
C VAL A 367 -9.87 6.64 17.40
N GLU A 368 -9.39 7.86 17.15
CA GLU A 368 -9.38 8.92 18.17
C GLU A 368 -10.80 9.33 18.58
N ARG A 369 -11.70 9.55 17.60
CA ARG A 369 -13.09 9.90 17.89
C ARG A 369 -13.77 8.79 18.69
N ASN A 370 -13.52 7.53 18.34
CA ASN A 370 -14.10 6.34 18.98
C ASN A 370 -13.78 6.21 20.49
N LYS A 371 -12.77 6.90 21.00
CA LYS A 371 -12.49 6.97 22.45
C LYS A 371 -13.55 7.77 23.23
N SER A 372 -14.21 8.71 22.56
CA SER A 372 -15.18 9.65 23.16
C SER A 372 -16.61 9.39 22.71
N VAL A 373 -16.80 9.15 21.40
CA VAL A 373 -18.08 8.90 20.76
C VAL A 373 -17.87 7.80 19.74
N ALA A 374 -18.72 6.78 19.74
CA ALA A 374 -18.59 5.67 18.80
C ALA A 374 -18.47 6.20 17.35
N ALA A 375 -17.38 5.83 16.69
CA ALA A 375 -17.04 6.23 15.32
C ALA A 375 -16.53 5.05 14.48
N ILE A 376 -16.50 3.85 15.05
CA ILE A 376 -16.24 2.59 14.35
C ILE A 376 -17.42 1.64 14.64
N PRO A 377 -18.46 1.58 13.78
CA PRO A 377 -18.55 2.27 12.50
C PRO A 377 -18.89 3.77 12.60
N SER A 378 -18.54 4.52 11.56
CA SER A 378 -19.10 5.82 11.20
C SER A 378 -20.18 5.65 10.13
N TRP A 379 -20.99 6.68 9.88
CA TRP A 379 -21.93 6.71 8.76
C TRP A 379 -21.42 7.63 7.64
N ALA A 380 -21.23 7.08 6.44
CA ALA A 380 -21.10 7.94 5.26
C ALA A 380 -22.49 8.37 4.81
N ILE A 381 -22.71 9.68 4.71
CA ILE A 381 -23.97 10.30 4.29
C ILE A 381 -23.77 10.94 2.93
N LEU A 382 -24.66 10.65 1.99
CA LEU A 382 -24.60 11.17 0.63
C LEU A 382 -25.98 11.40 0.03
N ASP A 383 -26.07 12.27 -0.96
CA ASP A 383 -27.31 12.55 -1.67
C ASP A 383 -27.43 11.75 -3.00
N HIS A 384 -28.55 11.95 -3.69
CA HIS A 384 -28.80 11.29 -4.97
C HIS A 384 -27.86 11.70 -6.09
N ARG A 385 -27.39 12.96 -6.11
CA ARG A 385 -26.46 13.41 -7.15
C ARG A 385 -25.13 12.68 -7.01
N ALA A 386 -24.58 12.63 -5.80
CA ALA A 386 -23.33 11.93 -5.53
C ALA A 386 -23.45 10.44 -5.87
N ARG A 387 -24.53 9.78 -5.44
CA ARG A 387 -24.73 8.34 -5.73
C ARG A 387 -24.95 8.06 -7.22
N ALA A 388 -25.61 8.96 -7.95
CA ALA A 388 -25.89 8.78 -9.38
C ALA A 388 -24.64 8.95 -10.24
N HIS A 389 -23.72 9.87 -9.90
CA HIS A 389 -22.58 10.21 -10.75
C HIS A 389 -21.27 9.52 -10.36
N TYR A 390 -21.05 9.24 -9.07
CA TYR A 390 -19.76 8.76 -8.59
C TYR A 390 -19.72 7.26 -8.31
N ALA A 391 -18.54 6.69 -8.47
CA ALA A 391 -18.27 5.32 -8.05
C ALA A 391 -18.44 5.17 -6.53
N TRP A 392 -18.75 3.96 -6.07
CA TRP A 392 -18.84 3.62 -4.65
C TRP A 392 -18.25 2.24 -4.41
N GLY A 393 -17.30 2.13 -3.47
CA GLY A 393 -16.62 0.86 -3.17
C GLY A 393 -15.91 0.26 -4.40
N GLY A 394 -15.38 1.11 -5.28
CA GLY A 394 -14.71 0.71 -6.52
C GLY A 394 -15.61 0.35 -7.71
N LEU A 395 -16.94 0.39 -7.55
CA LEU A 395 -17.89 0.14 -8.64
C LEU A 395 -18.43 1.46 -9.21
N LEU A 396 -18.43 1.59 -10.53
CA LEU A 396 -19.08 2.73 -11.20
C LEU A 396 -20.58 2.72 -10.86
N SER A 397 -21.23 3.88 -10.81
CA SER A 397 -22.61 3.94 -10.32
C SER A 397 -23.58 3.06 -11.12
N PHE A 398 -23.40 2.92 -12.44
CA PHE A 398 -24.19 2.01 -13.29
C PHE A 398 -23.91 0.52 -13.05
N GLN A 399 -22.81 0.17 -12.37
CA GLN A 399 -22.45 -1.19 -11.98
C GLN A 399 -22.97 -1.57 -10.58
N THR A 400 -23.64 -0.65 -9.87
CA THR A 400 -24.14 -0.91 -8.52
C THR A 400 -25.09 -2.13 -8.51
N PRO A 401 -24.77 -3.21 -7.79
CA PRO A 401 -25.61 -4.40 -7.75
C PRO A 401 -27.00 -4.12 -7.18
N LYS A 402 -28.03 -4.78 -7.70
CA LYS A 402 -29.40 -4.69 -7.16
C LYS A 402 -29.45 -5.11 -5.68
N SER A 403 -28.63 -6.09 -5.29
CA SER A 403 -28.50 -6.56 -3.90
C SER A 403 -28.04 -5.48 -2.94
N TRP A 404 -27.31 -4.45 -3.38
CA TRP A 404 -26.91 -3.34 -2.49
C TRP A 404 -28.09 -2.43 -2.16
N LYS A 405 -29.01 -2.25 -3.13
CA LYS A 405 -30.22 -1.45 -2.95
C LYS A 405 -31.29 -2.21 -2.16
N GLN A 406 -31.45 -3.50 -2.45
CA GLN A 406 -32.49 -4.35 -1.85
C GLN A 406 -32.05 -4.98 -0.51
N GLY A 407 -30.76 -5.28 -0.35
CA GLY A 407 -30.19 -5.94 0.82
C GLY A 407 -29.76 -4.99 1.93
N GLY A 408 -30.18 -3.72 1.88
CA GLY A 408 -29.96 -2.76 2.98
C GLY A 408 -28.53 -2.24 3.14
N TYR A 409 -27.62 -2.52 2.19
CA TYR A 409 -26.25 -1.96 2.21
C TYR A 409 -26.27 -0.42 2.14
N PHE A 410 -27.17 0.13 1.33
CA PHE A 410 -27.54 1.54 1.42
C PHE A 410 -28.83 1.68 2.23
N LYS A 411 -28.75 2.27 3.42
CA LYS A 411 -29.92 2.90 4.05
C LYS A 411 -30.38 4.02 3.13
N THR A 412 -31.68 4.12 2.88
CA THR A 412 -32.23 5.07 1.89
C THR A 412 -33.46 5.75 2.46
N ALA A 413 -33.53 7.08 2.37
CA ALA A 413 -34.66 7.84 2.88
C ALA A 413 -34.96 9.08 2.02
N LYS A 414 -36.19 9.59 2.10
CA LYS A 414 -36.58 10.84 1.41
C LYS A 414 -36.20 12.11 2.17
N THR A 415 -35.89 12.00 3.46
CA THR A 415 -35.49 13.12 4.33
C THR A 415 -34.30 12.72 5.21
N ILE A 416 -33.56 13.72 5.72
CA ILE A 416 -32.43 13.49 6.63
C ILE A 416 -32.91 12.89 7.95
N GLU A 417 -34.09 13.29 8.44
CA GLU A 417 -34.67 12.78 9.69
C GLU A 417 -35.02 11.29 9.57
N ALA A 418 -35.61 10.88 8.44
CA ALA A 418 -35.90 9.47 8.19
C ALA A 418 -34.62 8.66 7.97
N LEU A 419 -33.57 9.26 7.40
CA LEU A 419 -32.25 8.61 7.30
C LEU A 419 -31.62 8.43 8.69
N ALA A 420 -31.68 9.48 9.52
CA ALA A 420 -31.18 9.47 10.89
C ALA A 420 -31.83 8.37 11.73
N ALA A 421 -33.15 8.24 11.64
CA ALA A 421 -33.90 7.17 12.30
C ALA A 421 -33.43 5.77 11.87
N GLN A 422 -33.16 5.55 10.58
CA GLN A 422 -32.60 4.28 10.10
C GLN A 422 -31.18 4.03 10.59
N CYS A 423 -30.36 5.08 10.73
CA CYS A 423 -28.98 4.99 11.20
C CYS A 423 -28.88 4.94 12.74
N LYS A 424 -29.99 5.20 13.45
CA LYS A 424 -30.05 5.36 14.91
C LYS A 424 -29.16 6.50 15.42
N VAL A 425 -29.07 7.58 14.64
CA VAL A 425 -28.38 8.82 15.03
C VAL A 425 -29.41 9.92 15.36
N PRO A 426 -29.11 10.89 16.24
CA PRO A 426 -30.00 12.00 16.54
C PRO A 426 -30.37 12.82 15.29
N ALA A 427 -31.67 12.89 14.97
CA ALA A 427 -32.15 13.53 13.74
C ALA A 427 -31.84 15.04 13.69
N ALA A 428 -32.00 15.74 14.81
CA ALA A 428 -31.71 17.17 14.90
C ALA A 428 -30.22 17.45 14.67
N THR A 429 -29.34 16.65 15.27
CA THR A 429 -27.89 16.77 15.09
C THR A 429 -27.48 16.51 13.66
N LEU A 430 -27.97 15.42 13.05
CA LEU A 430 -27.62 15.11 11.66
C LEU A 430 -28.09 16.20 10.69
N ARG A 431 -29.31 16.74 10.90
CA ARG A 431 -29.83 17.88 10.13
C ARG A 431 -28.90 19.08 10.24
N GLN A 432 -28.52 19.47 11.46
CA GLN A 432 -27.62 20.60 11.69
C GLN A 432 -26.26 20.39 11.02
N THR A 433 -25.70 19.19 11.11
CA THR A 433 -24.43 18.83 10.45
C THR A 433 -24.52 18.96 8.93
N VAL A 434 -25.60 18.47 8.31
CA VAL A 434 -25.84 18.59 6.87
C VAL A 434 -26.02 20.04 6.45
N ASP A 435 -26.82 20.82 7.18
CA ASP A 435 -27.07 22.22 6.87
C ASP A 435 -25.78 23.06 6.98
N ARG A 436 -24.98 22.81 8.02
CA ARG A 436 -23.65 23.45 8.18
C ARG A 436 -22.72 23.11 7.02
N PHE A 437 -22.63 21.83 6.64
CA PHE A 437 -21.82 21.39 5.51
C PHE A 437 -22.30 22.00 4.18
N ASN A 438 -23.60 22.12 3.98
CA ASN A 438 -24.17 22.74 2.77
C ASN A 438 -23.79 24.23 2.67
N GLY A 439 -23.68 24.94 3.81
CA GLY A 439 -23.13 26.30 3.85
C GLY A 439 -21.67 26.38 3.36
N PHE A 440 -20.84 25.40 3.73
CA PHE A 440 -19.47 25.30 3.23
C PHE A 440 -19.41 24.96 1.74
N ALA A 441 -20.29 24.07 1.27
CA ALA A 441 -20.38 23.75 -0.15
C ALA A 441 -20.77 24.96 -1.02
N ALA A 442 -21.62 25.85 -0.51
CA ALA A 442 -21.99 27.07 -1.22
C ALA A 442 -20.83 28.06 -1.37
N THR A 443 -19.95 28.16 -0.36
CA THR A 443 -18.80 29.07 -0.37
C THR A 443 -17.53 28.45 -0.96
N GLY A 444 -17.43 27.12 -0.99
CA GLY A 444 -16.24 26.39 -1.39
C GLY A 444 -15.18 26.25 -0.29
N SER A 445 -15.49 26.63 0.95
CA SER A 445 -14.55 26.59 2.07
C SER A 445 -15.17 25.86 3.27
N ASP A 446 -14.55 24.74 3.65
CA ASP A 446 -14.91 23.98 4.86
C ASP A 446 -14.15 24.52 6.06
N ALA A 447 -14.80 25.38 6.84
CA ALA A 447 -14.18 26.00 8.01
C ALA A 447 -13.93 25.02 9.16
N ASP A 448 -14.57 23.84 9.16
CA ASP A 448 -14.44 22.87 10.25
C ASP A 448 -13.20 21.98 10.05
N PHE A 449 -13.01 21.45 8.84
CA PHE A 449 -11.95 20.46 8.58
C PHE A 449 -11.07 20.79 7.37
N ARG A 450 -11.25 21.97 6.76
CA ARG A 450 -10.41 22.46 5.66
C ARG A 450 -10.39 21.51 4.45
N ARG A 451 -11.49 20.78 4.24
CA ARG A 451 -11.63 19.82 3.16
C ARG A 451 -11.51 20.47 1.79
N GLY A 452 -10.60 19.94 0.99
CA GLY A 452 -10.34 20.45 -0.35
C GLY A 452 -9.35 21.61 -0.38
N ASP A 453 -8.72 21.99 0.73
CA ASP A 453 -7.65 23.00 0.74
C ASP A 453 -6.35 22.47 0.10
N ARG A 454 -6.03 21.18 0.32
CA ARG A 454 -4.78 20.53 -0.11
C ARG A 454 -4.83 20.03 -1.55
N HIS A 455 -3.67 19.88 -2.20
CA HIS A 455 -3.63 19.23 -3.51
C HIS A 455 -4.02 17.76 -3.42
N TYR A 456 -3.60 17.06 -2.35
CA TYR A 456 -4.00 15.68 -2.11
C TYR A 456 -5.52 15.51 -2.05
N ASP A 457 -6.22 16.37 -1.30
CA ASP A 457 -7.68 16.30 -1.13
C ASP A 457 -8.42 16.31 -2.47
N ARG A 458 -7.88 17.06 -3.45
CA ARG A 458 -8.47 17.23 -4.77
C ARG A 458 -8.14 16.10 -5.74
N TYR A 459 -7.21 15.20 -5.41
CA TYR A 459 -6.71 14.16 -6.32
C TYR A 459 -7.82 13.21 -6.80
N TYR A 460 -8.68 12.77 -5.88
CA TYR A 460 -9.82 11.91 -6.17
C TYR A 460 -11.14 12.66 -6.28
N ALA A 461 -11.14 13.98 -6.14
CA ALA A 461 -12.36 14.79 -6.20
C ALA A 461 -12.95 14.87 -7.62
N ASP A 462 -14.00 15.66 -7.80
CA ASP A 462 -14.52 15.97 -9.13
C ASP A 462 -14.06 17.36 -9.56
N SER A 463 -13.03 17.41 -10.41
CA SER A 463 -12.48 18.67 -10.91
C SER A 463 -13.43 19.47 -11.81
N THR A 464 -14.57 18.90 -12.21
CA THR A 464 -15.60 19.62 -12.98
C THR A 464 -16.59 20.35 -12.08
N HIS A 465 -16.57 20.06 -10.77
CA HIS A 465 -17.42 20.70 -9.78
C HIS A 465 -16.75 21.95 -9.20
N SER A 466 -17.55 22.97 -8.91
CA SER A 466 -17.11 24.29 -8.42
C SER A 466 -18.08 24.79 -7.32
N PRO A 467 -17.65 25.72 -6.44
CA PRO A 467 -16.35 26.40 -6.38
C PRO A 467 -15.19 25.54 -5.83
N ASN A 468 -15.48 24.43 -5.14
CA ASN A 468 -14.47 23.50 -4.63
C ASN A 468 -14.81 22.07 -5.08
N PRO A 469 -13.88 21.33 -5.71
CA PRO A 469 -14.16 20.02 -6.29
C PRO A 469 -14.53 18.94 -5.26
N CYS A 470 -14.28 19.19 -3.96
CA CYS A 470 -14.58 18.27 -2.86
C CYS A 470 -15.90 18.58 -2.16
N LEU A 471 -16.56 19.72 -2.44
CA LEU A 471 -17.69 20.22 -1.65
C LEU A 471 -18.92 20.48 -2.53
N ALA A 472 -19.94 19.63 -2.43
CA ALA A 472 -21.29 19.88 -2.97
C ALA A 472 -22.33 19.68 -1.87
N PRO A 473 -23.46 20.40 -1.93
CA PRO A 473 -24.50 20.25 -0.92
C PRO A 473 -25.10 18.84 -0.95
N ILE A 474 -25.58 18.40 0.21
CA ILE A 474 -26.37 17.19 0.43
C ILE A 474 -27.82 17.65 0.64
N ASP A 475 -28.54 17.84 -0.46
CA ASP A 475 -29.93 18.36 -0.45
C ASP A 475 -30.88 17.63 -1.42
N LYS A 476 -30.35 16.71 -2.25
CA LYS A 476 -31.15 16.02 -3.26
C LYS A 476 -31.54 14.60 -2.81
N ALA A 477 -32.78 14.45 -2.38
CA ALA A 477 -33.37 13.15 -2.07
C ALA A 477 -33.43 12.21 -3.31
N PRO A 478 -33.43 10.88 -3.11
CA PRO A 478 -33.25 10.19 -1.83
C PRO A 478 -31.82 10.36 -1.28
N PHE A 479 -31.72 10.39 0.05
CA PHE A 479 -30.46 10.38 0.78
C PHE A 479 -30.06 8.94 1.11
N TYR A 480 -28.76 8.70 1.17
CA TYR A 480 -28.21 7.38 1.45
C TYR A 480 -27.25 7.41 2.64
N ALA A 481 -27.17 6.29 3.34
CA ALA A 481 -26.13 6.04 4.33
C ALA A 481 -25.55 4.62 4.24
N THR A 482 -24.24 4.52 4.43
CA THR A 482 -23.51 3.24 4.48
C THR A 482 -22.57 3.25 5.69
N PRO A 483 -22.49 2.16 6.47
CA PRO A 483 -21.59 2.10 7.61
C PRO A 483 -20.15 1.96 7.10
N ILE A 484 -19.26 2.78 7.66
CA ILE A 484 -17.84 2.81 7.37
C ILE A 484 -17.08 2.35 8.62
N GLN A 485 -16.34 1.27 8.45
CA GLN A 485 -15.54 0.57 9.44
C GLN A 485 -14.07 0.91 9.28
N LEU A 486 -13.29 0.60 10.33
CA LEU A 486 -11.85 0.68 10.27
C LEU A 486 -11.29 -0.61 9.65
N GLY A 487 -10.61 -0.49 8.52
CA GLY A 487 -9.83 -1.58 7.94
C GLY A 487 -8.44 -1.13 7.54
N ASP A 488 -7.72 -1.95 6.77
CA ASP A 488 -6.33 -1.67 6.41
C ASP A 488 -5.88 -2.41 5.14
N VAL A 489 -4.77 -1.92 4.58
CA VAL A 489 -4.03 -2.56 3.48
C VAL A 489 -2.74 -3.25 3.96
N GLY A 490 -2.59 -3.45 5.26
CA GLY A 490 -1.39 -3.95 5.91
C GLY A 490 -1.15 -3.28 7.27
N THR A 491 -0.62 -4.00 8.26
CA THR A 491 -0.14 -3.39 9.50
C THR A 491 1.12 -2.56 9.26
N ALA A 492 1.32 -1.53 10.09
CA ALA A 492 2.45 -0.61 9.98
C ALA A 492 3.54 -0.89 11.03
N GLY A 493 3.20 -1.56 12.14
CA GLY A 493 4.16 -1.94 13.18
C GLY A 493 4.90 -3.25 12.96
N GLY A 494 6.11 -3.33 13.53
CA GLY A 494 6.97 -4.49 13.42
C GLY A 494 8.30 -4.32 14.15
N LEU A 495 9.30 -5.07 13.72
CA LEU A 495 10.65 -5.10 14.27
C LEU A 495 11.36 -3.75 14.15
N VAL A 496 12.05 -3.33 15.20
CA VAL A 496 12.96 -2.19 15.12
C VAL A 496 14.23 -2.64 14.41
N ALA A 497 14.52 -2.03 13.26
CA ALA A 497 15.74 -2.24 12.51
C ALA A 497 16.51 -0.91 12.43
N ASP A 498 17.82 -0.96 12.24
CA ASP A 498 18.63 0.25 12.01
C ASP A 498 18.70 0.65 10.52
N GLU A 499 19.54 1.62 10.19
CA GLU A 499 19.73 2.15 8.84
C GLU A 499 20.33 1.14 7.85
N LEU A 500 20.90 0.04 8.34
CA LEU A 500 21.42 -1.08 7.55
C LEU A 500 20.44 -2.26 7.51
N GLY A 501 19.26 -2.11 8.12
CA GLY A 501 18.23 -3.15 8.22
C GLY A 501 18.53 -4.23 9.26
N ARG A 502 19.51 -4.04 10.14
CA ARG A 502 19.85 -5.01 11.20
C ARG A 502 18.81 -4.92 12.33
N VAL A 503 18.29 -6.06 12.76
CA VAL A 503 17.27 -6.09 13.83
C VAL A 503 17.90 -5.76 15.19
N LYS A 504 17.27 -4.84 15.91
CA LYS A 504 17.70 -4.36 17.22
C LYS A 504 16.96 -5.08 18.35
N ARG A 505 17.62 -5.25 19.49
CA ARG A 505 17.00 -5.58 20.78
C ARG A 505 16.52 -4.31 21.48
N ALA A 506 15.79 -4.48 22.59
CA ALA A 506 15.26 -3.38 23.40
C ALA A 506 16.36 -2.48 23.99
N ASP A 507 17.54 -3.04 24.29
CA ASP A 507 18.72 -2.29 24.77
C ASP A 507 19.48 -1.56 23.64
N GLY A 508 19.01 -1.68 22.39
CA GLY A 508 19.64 -1.09 21.21
C GLY A 508 20.73 -1.95 20.56
N SER A 509 21.14 -3.07 21.16
CA SER A 509 22.12 -4.00 20.58
C SER A 509 21.56 -4.73 19.36
N ILE A 510 22.44 -5.18 18.46
CA ILE A 510 22.04 -5.90 17.24
C ILE A 510 21.88 -7.39 17.51
N ILE A 511 20.84 -8.01 16.93
CA ILE A 511 20.74 -9.48 16.80
C ILE A 511 21.59 -9.91 15.60
N PRO A 512 22.77 -10.53 15.80
CA PRO A 512 23.68 -10.80 14.70
C PRO A 512 23.06 -11.76 13.68
N GLY A 513 23.23 -11.46 12.39
CA GLY A 513 22.71 -12.28 11.29
C GLY A 513 21.22 -12.12 10.99
N LEU A 514 20.48 -11.27 11.73
CA LEU A 514 19.05 -11.03 11.50
C LEU A 514 18.80 -9.63 10.93
N PHE A 515 18.08 -9.58 9.83
CA PHE A 515 17.70 -8.37 9.11
C PHE A 515 16.20 -8.33 8.86
N ALA A 516 15.64 -7.14 8.69
CA ALA A 516 14.23 -6.97 8.37
C ALA A 516 13.98 -5.76 7.45
N ALA A 517 12.95 -5.85 6.59
CA ALA A 517 12.46 -4.74 5.80
C ALA A 517 10.95 -4.85 5.50
N GLY A 518 10.39 -3.78 4.91
CA GLY A 518 8.96 -3.70 4.60
C GLY A 518 8.09 -3.71 5.86
N ASN A 519 6.88 -4.25 5.77
CA ASN A 519 5.92 -4.29 6.89
C ASN A 519 6.32 -5.28 8.01
N CYS A 520 7.44 -6.00 7.88
CA CYS A 520 8.05 -6.69 9.02
C CYS A 520 8.71 -5.72 10.00
N THR A 521 8.99 -4.48 9.59
CA THR A 521 9.66 -3.48 10.42
C THR A 521 8.70 -2.41 10.92
N ALA A 522 9.04 -1.81 12.06
CA ALA A 522 8.54 -0.49 12.40
C ALA A 522 8.93 0.50 11.28
N PRO A 523 8.00 1.34 10.83
CA PRO A 523 8.10 2.04 9.56
C PRO A 523 9.10 3.20 9.65
N VAL A 524 9.86 3.43 8.58
CA VAL A 524 10.85 4.53 8.49
C VAL A 524 10.21 5.93 8.51
N PHE A 525 8.90 6.00 8.29
CA PHE A 525 8.12 7.24 8.29
C PHE A 525 7.34 7.46 9.60
N GLY A 526 7.56 6.59 10.59
CA GLY A 526 6.85 6.62 11.87
C GLY A 526 5.35 6.40 11.69
N ARG A 527 4.55 7.17 12.42
CA ARG A 527 3.08 7.03 12.45
C ARG A 527 2.37 7.69 11.26
N HIS A 528 3.09 8.02 10.19
CA HIS A 528 2.56 8.76 9.05
C HIS A 528 2.80 8.02 7.73
N TYR A 529 1.87 8.19 6.78
CA TYR A 529 2.03 7.74 5.41
C TYR A 529 2.37 8.95 4.53
N PRO A 530 3.64 9.16 4.12
CA PRO A 530 4.07 10.43 3.52
C PRO A 530 3.50 10.67 2.13
N GLY A 531 3.25 9.60 1.36
CA GLY A 531 2.85 9.73 -0.03
C GLY A 531 2.62 8.37 -0.66
N ALA A 532 2.12 8.37 -1.89
CA ALA A 532 1.71 7.13 -2.53
C ALA A 532 2.87 6.17 -2.75
N GLY A 533 2.72 4.93 -2.30
CA GLY A 533 3.76 3.92 -2.44
C GLY A 533 4.85 3.95 -1.38
N ALA A 534 4.68 4.71 -0.29
CA ALA A 534 5.66 4.78 0.80
C ALA A 534 6.06 3.39 1.33
N SER A 535 5.10 2.51 1.60
CA SER A 535 5.38 1.16 2.13
C SER A 535 6.15 0.28 1.14
N ILE A 536 5.84 0.35 -0.16
CA ILE A 536 6.53 -0.42 -1.20
C ILE A 536 7.93 0.15 -1.43
N GLY A 537 8.05 1.48 -1.49
CA GLY A 537 9.34 2.17 -1.60
C GLY A 537 10.27 1.80 -0.46
N ALA A 538 9.81 1.92 0.78
CA ALA A 538 10.58 1.51 1.96
C ALA A 538 10.97 0.03 1.91
N SER A 539 10.04 -0.86 1.52
CA SER A 539 10.34 -2.29 1.38
C SER A 539 11.45 -2.54 0.35
N ALA A 540 11.34 -1.99 -0.86
CA ALA A 540 12.33 -2.15 -1.92
C ALA A 540 13.71 -1.58 -1.52
N VAL A 541 13.73 -0.36 -0.97
CA VAL A 541 14.97 0.33 -0.61
C VAL A 541 15.71 -0.36 0.54
N PHE A 542 15.01 -0.75 1.62
CA PHE A 542 15.69 -1.48 2.71
C PHE A 542 16.08 -2.90 2.30
N GLY A 543 15.32 -3.57 1.43
CA GLY A 543 15.76 -4.83 0.83
C GLY A 543 17.08 -4.68 0.05
N TYR A 544 17.20 -3.62 -0.74
CA TYR A 544 18.43 -3.25 -1.45
C TYR A 544 19.58 -2.95 -0.49
N ILE A 545 19.35 -2.11 0.53
CA ILE A 545 20.37 -1.74 1.52
C ILE A 545 20.92 -2.96 2.26
N VAL A 546 20.04 -3.87 2.70
CA VAL A 546 20.47 -5.11 3.38
C VAL A 546 21.36 -5.96 2.47
N ALA A 547 20.96 -6.15 1.21
CA ALA A 547 21.76 -6.93 0.27
C ALA A 547 23.14 -6.30 0.03
N ARG A 548 23.19 -4.97 -0.15
CA ARG A 548 24.44 -4.22 -0.32
C ARG A 548 25.34 -4.26 0.93
N HIS A 549 24.74 -4.18 2.11
CA HIS A 549 25.47 -4.32 3.38
C HIS A 549 26.12 -5.70 3.49
N LEU A 550 25.37 -6.76 3.20
CA LEU A 550 25.83 -8.14 3.31
C LEU A 550 26.92 -8.50 2.28
N SER A 551 26.89 -7.90 1.10
CA SER A 551 27.94 -8.10 0.09
C SER A 551 29.25 -7.40 0.44
N GLY A 552 29.24 -6.44 1.38
CA GLY A 552 30.39 -5.58 1.67
C GLY A 552 30.67 -4.57 0.54
N ALA A 553 29.72 -4.38 -0.39
CA ALA A 553 29.85 -3.44 -1.48
C ALA A 553 29.72 -2.00 -0.97
N ASN A 554 30.86 -1.42 -0.60
CA ASN A 554 31.04 0.04 -0.47
C ASN A 554 31.35 0.72 -1.82
N ALA A 555 31.49 -0.05 -2.92
CA ALA A 555 31.86 0.46 -4.23
C ALA A 555 30.63 0.86 -5.08
N PRO A 556 30.73 1.92 -5.92
CA PRO A 556 29.74 2.19 -6.95
C PRO A 556 29.65 1.02 -7.93
N ILE A 557 28.47 0.81 -8.52
CA ILE A 557 28.11 -0.30 -9.42
C ILE A 557 29.26 -0.62 -10.40
N GLY A 558 29.97 -1.71 -10.15
CA GLY A 558 30.88 -2.36 -11.09
C GLY A 558 30.11 -3.41 -11.88
N GLU A 559 30.17 -3.29 -13.21
CA GLU A 559 29.50 -4.09 -14.23
C GLU A 559 27.96 -3.99 -14.27
N ARG A 560 27.48 -3.22 -15.26
CA ARG A 560 26.08 -3.17 -15.67
C ARG A 560 25.57 -4.60 -15.91
N PHE A 561 24.35 -4.88 -15.48
CA PHE A 561 23.66 -6.09 -15.89
C PHE A 561 23.76 -6.28 -17.41
N GLU A 562 24.00 -7.50 -17.87
CA GLU A 562 23.72 -7.79 -19.28
C GLU A 562 22.28 -7.37 -19.56
N PRO A 563 22.04 -6.57 -20.61
CA PRO A 563 20.70 -6.15 -20.98
C PRO A 563 19.82 -7.39 -21.06
N ILE A 564 18.66 -7.37 -20.38
CA ILE A 564 17.65 -8.38 -20.65
C ILE A 564 17.31 -8.22 -22.13
N ALA A 565 17.72 -9.19 -22.96
CA ALA A 565 17.43 -9.19 -24.37
C ALA A 565 15.94 -8.90 -24.53
N VAL A 566 15.63 -7.71 -25.06
CA VAL A 566 14.28 -7.36 -25.47
C VAL A 566 14.09 -8.13 -26.76
N ASN A 567 13.86 -9.44 -26.64
CA ASN A 567 13.25 -10.18 -27.72
C ASN A 567 11.82 -9.63 -27.80
N ASP A 568 11.66 -8.56 -28.57
CA ASP A 568 10.43 -8.31 -29.32
C ASP A 568 10.27 -9.49 -30.28
N ALA A 569 9.89 -10.64 -29.72
CA ALA A 569 9.44 -11.77 -30.51
C ALA A 569 8.05 -11.39 -31.03
N SER A 570 8.07 -10.86 -32.26
CA SER A 570 7.04 -10.89 -33.31
C SER A 570 5.66 -11.41 -32.90
#